data_AF-A0A409XNS5-F1
#
_entry.id   AF-A0A409XNS5-F1
#
_cell.length_a   1.000
_cell.length_b   1.000
_cell.length_c   1.000
_cell.angle_alpha   90.00
_cell.angle_beta   90.00
_cell.angle_gamma   90.00
#
_symmetry.space_group_name_H-M   'P 1'
#
loop_
_entity.id
_entity.type
_entity.pdbx_description
1 polymer ?
#
loop_
_entity_poly.entity_id
_entity_poly.type
_entity_poly.pdbx_seq_one_letter_code
_entity_poly.pdbx_strand_id
1 'polypeptide(L)'
;MFKVLTLWSLFALATTALALPTVQDALQTLMGITLKASDSLYEAELNSTLVDAWTNEVVNVHNSYRAQYRAPAVTWSNDLYPGTLAWAKQCQFHHSSGGGKYGENLFAGTGNTGLDPGVKSWMNEAAHYDWNKPGFSSATGHFTQVVWKGSKQVACALADCRAGTIFSQASKYLVCRYSPAGNVIGQFPANVGRHV
;
A
#
# COMPACT_ATOMS: atom_id res chain seq x y z
N MET A 1 -63.19 -22.26 49.57
CA MET A 1 -62.56 -21.07 48.96
C MET A 1 -61.22 -21.49 48.38
N PHE A 2 -61.14 -21.60 47.05
CA PHE A 2 -60.23 -20.87 46.13
C PHE A 2 -58.75 -21.32 46.15
N LYS A 3 -58.34 -22.08 45.12
CA LYS A 3 -57.36 -21.72 44.03
C LYS A 3 -55.89 -21.92 44.47
N VAL A 4 -54.89 -22.38 43.69
CA VAL A 4 -54.70 -22.61 42.24
C VAL A 4 -53.40 -23.41 42.05
N LEU A 5 -53.32 -24.27 41.02
CA LEU A 5 -52.07 -24.83 40.49
C LEU A 5 -51.16 -23.72 39.94
N THR A 6 -49.83 -23.81 40.10
CA THR A 6 -48.95 -23.38 39.00
C THR A 6 -47.70 -24.25 38.94
N LEU A 7 -47.62 -25.05 37.88
CA LEU A 7 -46.37 -25.59 37.35
C LEU A 7 -45.49 -24.43 36.89
N TRP A 8 -44.20 -24.48 37.23
CA TRP A 8 -43.17 -23.69 36.56
C TRP A 8 -42.28 -24.66 35.79
N SER A 9 -42.63 -24.83 34.51
CA SER A 9 -41.81 -25.52 33.52
C SER A 9 -40.60 -24.64 33.21
N LEU A 10 -39.38 -25.09 33.52
CA LEU A 10 -38.18 -24.53 32.93
C LEU A 10 -38.13 -24.93 31.45
N PHE A 11 -38.26 -23.95 30.56
CA PHE A 11 -37.78 -24.06 29.18
C PHE A 11 -36.76 -22.94 28.97
N ALA A 12 -35.48 -23.28 29.12
CA ALA A 12 -34.41 -22.47 28.56
C ALA A 12 -34.28 -22.85 27.08
N LEU A 13 -34.72 -21.97 26.18
CA LEU A 13 -34.40 -22.07 24.76
C LEU A 13 -32.90 -21.80 24.59
N ALA A 14 -32.12 -22.84 24.34
CA ALA A 14 -30.75 -22.70 23.85
C ALA A 14 -30.83 -22.25 22.38
N THR A 15 -30.63 -20.96 22.14
CA THR A 15 -30.36 -20.44 20.80
C THR A 15 -28.94 -20.85 20.41
N THR A 16 -28.83 -21.87 19.57
CA THR A 16 -27.54 -22.19 18.92
C THR A 16 -27.24 -21.10 17.92
N ALA A 17 -26.34 -20.18 18.28
CA ALA A 17 -25.72 -19.29 17.30
C ALA A 17 -24.91 -20.15 16.32
N LEU A 18 -25.30 -20.17 15.05
CA LEU A 18 -24.46 -20.72 14.00
C LEU A 18 -23.25 -19.80 13.87
N ALA A 19 -22.11 -20.26 14.37
CA ALA A 19 -20.84 -19.57 14.17
C ALA A 19 -20.56 -19.48 12.66
N LEU A 20 -20.32 -18.26 12.16
CA LEU A 20 -19.81 -18.09 10.80
C LEU A 20 -18.43 -18.77 10.74
N PRO A 21 -18.13 -19.54 9.69
CA PRO A 21 -16.84 -20.18 9.55
C PRO A 21 -15.74 -19.12 9.59
N THR A 22 -14.69 -19.40 10.35
CA THR A 22 -13.52 -18.53 10.39
C THR A 22 -12.81 -18.57 9.03
N VAL A 23 -11.97 -17.59 8.73
CA VAL A 23 -11.15 -17.59 7.51
C VAL A 23 -10.35 -18.90 7.39
N GLN A 24 -9.98 -19.51 8.52
CA GLN A 24 -9.33 -20.81 8.62
C GLN A 24 -10.19 -21.95 8.04
N ASP A 25 -11.48 -21.99 8.36
CA ASP A 25 -12.40 -23.07 7.94
C ASP A 25 -12.72 -22.98 6.44
N ALA A 26 -12.80 -21.76 5.90
CA ALA A 26 -12.99 -21.52 4.47
C ALA A 26 -11.75 -21.97 3.66
N LEU A 27 -10.54 -21.75 4.18
CA LEU A 27 -9.28 -22.15 3.54
C LEU A 27 -9.08 -23.68 3.55
N GLN A 28 -9.41 -24.35 4.65
CA GLN A 28 -9.32 -25.82 4.75
C GLN A 28 -10.22 -26.54 3.73
N THR A 29 -11.41 -26.00 3.50
CA THR A 29 -12.38 -26.55 2.54
C THR A 29 -11.93 -26.35 1.09
N LEU A 30 -11.22 -25.25 0.79
CA LEU A 30 -10.74 -24.94 -0.56
C LEU A 30 -9.46 -25.72 -0.92
N MET A 31 -8.63 -26.10 0.07
CA MET A 31 -7.33 -26.74 -0.16
C MET A 31 -7.28 -28.23 0.20
N GLY A 32 -8.31 -28.78 0.84
CA GLY A 32 -8.41 -30.22 1.12
C GLY A 32 -7.43 -30.77 2.17
N ILE A 33 -6.89 -29.93 3.05
CA ILE A 33 -5.92 -30.32 4.08
C ILE A 33 -6.50 -30.04 5.47
N THR A 34 -6.55 -31.08 6.32
CA THR A 34 -6.93 -30.96 7.73
C THR A 34 -5.75 -30.42 8.54
N LEU A 35 -5.84 -29.18 9.03
CA LEU A 35 -4.77 -28.57 9.83
C LEU A 35 -4.95 -28.89 11.32
N LYS A 36 -3.98 -29.58 11.93
CA LYS A 36 -3.78 -29.58 13.39
C LYS A 36 -2.81 -28.46 13.76
N ALA A 37 -3.03 -27.92 14.97
CA ALA A 37 -2.56 -26.64 15.47
C ALA A 37 -1.04 -26.37 15.41
N SER A 38 -0.74 -25.06 15.33
CA SER A 38 0.44 -24.34 15.82
C SER A 38 1.82 -24.76 15.29
N ASP A 39 2.31 -24.08 14.26
CA ASP A 39 3.75 -24.02 13.98
C ASP A 39 4.13 -22.71 13.30
N SER A 40 5.16 -22.04 13.85
CA SER A 40 5.71 -20.75 13.37
C SER A 40 6.13 -20.74 11.89
N LEU A 41 6.27 -21.92 11.29
CA LEU A 41 6.59 -22.08 9.88
C LEU A 41 5.41 -21.69 8.97
N TYR A 42 4.16 -21.91 9.40
CA TYR A 42 2.98 -21.49 8.64
C TYR A 42 2.80 -19.97 8.66
N GLU A 43 3.00 -19.33 9.82
CA GLU A 43 2.99 -17.86 9.93
C GLU A 43 4.13 -17.24 9.12
N ALA A 44 5.31 -17.87 9.08
CA ALA A 44 6.42 -17.41 8.26
C ALA A 44 6.14 -17.54 6.76
N GLU A 45 5.52 -18.63 6.31
CA GLU A 45 5.14 -18.85 4.90
C GLU A 45 3.98 -17.93 4.48
N LEU A 46 2.98 -17.73 5.34
CA LEU A 46 1.89 -16.78 5.12
C LEU A 46 2.42 -15.33 5.08
N ASN A 47 3.33 -14.97 5.98
CA ASN A 47 3.97 -13.65 5.97
C ASN A 47 4.87 -13.48 4.74
N SER A 48 5.60 -14.52 4.31
CA SER A 48 6.39 -14.50 3.08
C SER A 48 5.50 -14.28 1.86
N THR A 49 4.42 -15.04 1.74
CA THR A 49 3.49 -14.94 0.59
C THR A 49 2.77 -13.60 0.54
N LEU A 50 2.39 -13.01 1.69
CA LEU A 50 1.80 -11.67 1.76
C LEU A 50 2.81 -10.56 1.44
N VAL A 51 4.05 -10.68 1.93
CA VAL A 51 5.15 -9.77 1.55
C VAL A 51 5.42 -9.86 0.05
N ASP A 52 5.46 -11.07 -0.52
CA ASP A 52 5.62 -11.29 -1.95
C ASP A 52 4.44 -10.66 -2.73
N ALA A 53 3.21 -10.78 -2.25
CA ALA A 53 2.05 -10.16 -2.88
C ALA A 53 2.14 -8.62 -2.92
N TRP A 54 2.44 -7.97 -1.78
CA TRP A 54 2.56 -6.51 -1.71
C TRP A 54 3.73 -5.97 -2.55
N THR A 55 4.91 -6.60 -2.43
CA THR A 55 6.09 -6.17 -3.19
C THR A 55 5.86 -6.29 -4.70
N ASN A 56 5.24 -7.38 -5.15
CA ASN A 56 4.87 -7.58 -6.54
C ASN A 56 3.83 -6.55 -7.01
N GLU A 57 2.80 -6.27 -6.21
CA GLU A 57 1.79 -5.24 -6.53
C GLU A 57 2.44 -3.87 -6.75
N VAL A 58 3.30 -3.43 -5.81
CA VAL A 58 4.05 -2.18 -5.92
C VAL A 58 4.85 -2.12 -7.21
N VAL A 59 5.64 -3.16 -7.49
CA VAL A 59 6.50 -3.22 -8.67
C VAL A 59 5.67 -3.25 -9.96
N ASN A 60 4.59 -4.03 -10.01
CA ASN A 60 3.73 -4.15 -11.18
C ASN A 60 3.02 -2.84 -11.51
N VAL A 61 2.45 -2.16 -10.51
CA VAL A 61 1.78 -0.88 -10.69
C VAL A 61 2.75 0.16 -11.24
N HIS A 62 3.94 0.28 -10.65
CA HIS A 62 4.97 1.19 -11.17
C HIS A 62 5.41 0.83 -12.58
N ASN A 63 5.68 -0.46 -12.84
CA ASN A 63 6.21 -0.89 -14.13
C ASN A 63 5.18 -0.76 -15.27
N SER A 64 3.89 -0.91 -14.97
CA SER A 64 2.82 -0.66 -15.95
C SER A 64 2.80 0.79 -16.44
N TYR A 65 3.04 1.76 -15.55
CA TYR A 65 3.17 3.17 -15.91
C TYR A 65 4.52 3.48 -16.54
N ARG A 66 5.62 2.95 -16.00
CA ARG A 66 6.97 3.19 -16.52
C ARG A 66 7.13 2.73 -17.97
N ALA A 67 6.51 1.60 -18.34
CA ALA A 67 6.49 1.10 -19.71
C ALA A 67 5.90 2.13 -20.69
N GLN A 68 4.83 2.82 -20.29
CA GLN A 68 4.17 3.85 -21.10
C GLN A 68 5.06 5.09 -21.34
N TYR A 69 6.13 5.28 -20.57
CA TYR A 69 7.03 6.44 -20.70
C TYR A 69 8.47 6.04 -21.05
N ARG A 70 8.66 4.84 -21.61
CA ARG A 70 9.97 4.28 -21.98
C ARG A 70 10.96 4.24 -20.80
N ALA A 71 10.46 4.11 -19.58
CA ALA A 71 11.26 3.97 -18.39
C ALA A 71 11.52 2.48 -18.11
N PRO A 72 12.79 2.05 -17.91
CA PRO A 72 13.09 0.66 -17.57
C PRO A 72 12.36 0.21 -16.31
N ALA A 73 12.00 -1.06 -16.22
CA ALA A 73 11.36 -1.60 -15.02
C ALA A 73 12.20 -1.34 -13.75
N VAL A 74 11.53 -1.03 -12.64
CA VAL A 74 12.12 -1.05 -11.30
C VAL A 74 11.91 -2.41 -10.66
N THR A 75 12.73 -2.69 -9.65
CA THR A 75 12.60 -3.86 -8.75
C THR A 75 12.25 -3.40 -7.33
N TRP A 76 11.81 -4.33 -6.49
CA TRP A 76 11.58 -4.05 -5.08
C TRP A 76 12.89 -3.84 -4.32
N SER A 77 12.92 -2.88 -3.38
CA SER A 77 14.08 -2.66 -2.49
C SER A 77 13.77 -3.07 -1.05
N ASN A 78 14.36 -4.18 -0.62
CA ASN A 78 14.34 -4.56 0.81
C ASN A 78 15.12 -3.56 1.68
N ASP A 79 16.16 -2.92 1.14
CA ASP A 79 16.99 -1.97 1.89
C ASP A 79 16.24 -0.68 2.24
N LEU A 80 15.42 -0.16 1.31
CA LEU A 80 14.64 1.07 1.55
C LEU A 80 13.45 0.82 2.48
N TYR A 81 12.85 -0.37 2.43
CA TYR A 81 11.54 -0.63 3.03
C TYR A 81 11.45 -0.36 4.53
N PRO A 82 12.40 -0.79 5.40
CA PRO A 82 12.32 -0.52 6.83
C PRO A 82 12.20 0.99 7.13
N GLY A 83 12.99 1.80 6.43
CA GLY A 83 12.94 3.26 6.56
C GLY A 83 11.64 3.85 5.99
N THR A 84 11.14 3.32 4.88
CA THR A 84 9.87 3.76 4.26
C THR A 84 8.70 3.49 5.20
N LEU A 85 8.63 2.28 5.76
CA LEU A 85 7.58 1.88 6.70
C LEU A 85 7.63 2.70 7.98
N ALA A 86 8.83 2.90 8.54
CA ALA A 86 9.01 3.73 9.73
C ALA A 86 8.53 5.17 9.51
N TRP A 87 8.73 5.73 8.31
CA TRP A 87 8.24 7.07 7.96
C TRP A 87 6.72 7.11 7.81
N ALA A 88 6.14 6.17 7.05
CA ALA A 88 4.70 6.09 6.84
C ALA A 88 3.93 5.97 8.17
N LYS A 89 4.45 5.18 9.12
CA LYS A 89 3.84 4.99 10.44
C LYS A 89 3.82 6.24 11.33
N GLN A 90 4.57 7.29 10.99
CA GLN A 90 4.50 8.56 11.73
C GLN A 90 3.20 9.31 11.46
N CYS A 91 2.53 9.03 10.34
CA CYS A 91 1.28 9.71 9.95
C CYS A 91 1.39 11.24 9.94
N GLN A 92 2.53 11.75 9.45
CA GLN A 92 2.78 13.17 9.24
C GLN A 92 2.99 13.42 7.76
N PHE A 93 2.11 14.20 7.14
CA PHE A 93 2.13 14.41 5.69
C PHE A 93 3.18 15.45 5.28
N HIS A 94 4.45 15.05 5.31
CA HIS A 94 5.57 15.83 4.80
C HIS A 94 6.70 14.90 4.36
N HIS A 95 7.55 15.40 3.45
CA HIS A 95 8.71 14.65 2.99
C HIS A 95 9.72 14.44 4.11
N SER A 96 10.33 13.26 4.13
CA SER A 96 11.51 13.03 4.97
C SER A 96 12.66 13.89 4.51
N SER A 97 13.58 14.24 5.42
CA SER A 97 14.78 14.98 5.04
C SER A 97 15.63 14.21 4.03
N GLY A 98 15.57 12.87 4.05
CA GLY A 98 16.10 11.93 3.05
C GLY A 98 17.61 11.94 2.82
N GLY A 99 18.31 13.01 3.22
CA GLY A 99 19.73 13.25 2.96
C GLY A 99 20.14 13.13 1.50
N GLY A 100 19.20 13.21 0.56
CA GLY A 100 19.43 12.91 -0.87
C GLY A 100 19.68 11.43 -1.19
N LYS A 101 19.48 10.50 -0.24
CA LYS A 101 19.78 9.06 -0.40
C LYS A 101 18.78 8.33 -1.30
N TYR A 102 17.57 8.86 -1.43
CA TYR A 102 16.48 8.30 -2.20
C TYR A 102 15.55 9.41 -2.66
N GLY A 103 14.79 9.14 -3.73
CA GLY A 103 13.61 9.93 -4.08
C GLY A 103 12.43 9.52 -3.22
N GLU A 104 11.41 10.37 -3.08
CA GLU A 104 10.24 10.09 -2.24
C GLU A 104 8.97 10.68 -2.83
N ASN A 105 7.94 9.85 -2.95
CA ASN A 105 6.58 10.26 -3.30
C ASN A 105 5.63 9.96 -2.14
N LEU A 106 4.70 10.89 -1.90
CA LEU A 106 3.75 10.85 -0.80
C LEU A 106 2.32 10.94 -1.33
N PHE A 107 1.43 10.16 -0.73
CA PHE A 107 0.01 10.25 -1.01
C PHE A 107 -0.78 9.90 0.25
N ALA A 108 -1.82 10.67 0.57
CA ALA A 108 -2.71 10.35 1.67
C ALA A 108 -4.15 10.61 1.26
N GLY A 109 -5.07 9.79 1.77
CA GLY A 109 -6.50 9.95 1.49
C GLY A 109 -7.38 9.20 2.47
N THR A 110 -8.67 9.53 2.45
CA THR A 110 -9.72 8.87 3.23
C THR A 110 -10.53 7.91 2.34
N GLY A 111 -11.31 7.03 2.95
CA GLY A 111 -12.16 6.08 2.22
C GLY A 111 -11.38 4.94 1.55
N ASN A 112 -11.88 4.47 0.40
CA ASN A 112 -11.24 3.39 -0.35
C ASN A 112 -10.03 3.92 -1.14
N THR A 113 -8.87 3.93 -0.47
CA THR A 113 -7.61 4.41 -1.05
C THR A 113 -6.44 3.48 -0.75
N GLY A 114 -5.29 3.71 -1.38
CA GLY A 114 -4.11 2.84 -1.25
C GLY A 114 -3.08 3.07 -2.36
N LEU A 115 -2.39 1.99 -2.74
CA LEU A 115 -1.34 1.99 -3.76
C LEU A 115 -1.86 2.49 -5.12
N ASP A 116 -2.88 1.83 -5.67
CA ASP A 116 -3.42 2.14 -7.00
C ASP A 116 -3.92 3.59 -7.13
N PRO A 117 -4.81 4.10 -6.24
CA PRO A 117 -5.23 5.50 -6.29
C PRO A 117 -4.06 6.47 -6.10
N GLY A 118 -3.09 6.14 -5.24
CA GLY A 118 -1.93 6.99 -4.98
C GLY A 118 -1.00 7.13 -6.18
N VAL A 119 -0.57 6.00 -6.76
CA VAL A 119 0.29 6.01 -7.95
C VAL A 119 -0.44 6.62 -9.14
N LYS A 120 -1.74 6.33 -9.32
CA LYS A 120 -2.56 6.97 -10.35
C LYS A 120 -2.61 8.49 -10.18
N SER A 121 -2.79 8.97 -8.94
CA SER A 121 -2.78 10.41 -8.63
C SER A 121 -1.45 11.06 -9.04
N TRP A 122 -0.32 10.43 -8.72
CA TRP A 122 0.99 10.89 -9.13
C TRP A 122 1.14 10.92 -10.65
N MET A 123 0.66 9.88 -11.35
CA MET A 123 0.76 9.78 -12.80
C MET A 123 -0.13 10.77 -13.55
N ASN A 124 -1.26 11.18 -12.97
CA ASN A 124 -2.12 12.21 -13.56
C ASN A 124 -1.41 13.57 -13.70
N GLU A 125 -0.34 13.81 -12.92
CA GLU A 125 0.48 15.01 -13.06
C GLU A 125 1.17 15.11 -14.44
N ALA A 126 1.25 14.02 -15.21
CA ALA A 126 1.78 14.05 -16.58
C ALA A 126 1.05 15.05 -17.48
N ALA A 127 -0.24 15.32 -17.20
CA ALA A 127 -1.03 16.33 -17.92
C ALA A 127 -0.52 17.77 -17.72
N HIS A 128 0.28 18.01 -16.67
CA HIS A 128 0.85 19.31 -16.33
C HIS A 128 2.33 19.43 -16.68
N TYR A 129 2.95 18.37 -17.21
CA TYR A 129 4.38 18.39 -17.54
C TYR A 129 4.66 19.15 -18.84
N ASP A 130 5.46 20.22 -18.74
CA ASP A 130 5.89 20.99 -19.90
C ASP A 130 7.04 20.26 -20.63
N TRP A 131 6.67 19.55 -21.69
CA TRP A 131 7.62 18.80 -22.52
C TRP A 131 8.57 19.68 -23.34
N ASN A 132 8.26 20.97 -23.52
CA ASN A 132 9.13 21.91 -24.23
C ASN A 132 10.13 22.58 -23.27
N LYS A 133 9.81 22.59 -21.97
CA LYS A 133 10.68 23.08 -20.91
C LYS A 133 10.80 22.03 -19.78
N PRO A 134 11.45 20.89 -20.06
CA PRO A 134 11.58 19.81 -19.09
C PRO A 134 12.34 20.26 -17.84
N GLY A 135 11.80 19.93 -16.67
CA GLY A 135 12.36 20.35 -15.40
C GLY A 135 11.47 20.00 -14.22
N PHE A 136 11.92 20.35 -13.03
CA PHE A 136 11.13 20.17 -11.81
C PHE A 136 10.01 21.21 -11.72
N SER A 137 8.83 20.77 -11.32
CA SER A 137 7.79 21.63 -10.74
C SER A 137 7.10 20.89 -9.60
N SER A 138 6.56 21.63 -8.63
CA SER A 138 5.77 21.04 -7.54
C SER A 138 4.50 20.34 -8.04
N ALA A 139 4.03 20.67 -9.24
CA ALA A 139 2.85 20.06 -9.86
C ALA A 139 3.14 18.77 -10.64
N THR A 140 4.42 18.40 -10.83
CA THR A 140 4.83 17.26 -11.68
C THR A 140 5.93 16.38 -11.06
N GLY A 141 6.34 16.70 -9.84
CA GLY A 141 7.42 16.03 -9.14
C GLY A 141 7.16 14.54 -8.90
N HIS A 142 5.90 14.17 -8.62
CA HIS A 142 5.59 12.76 -8.36
C HIS A 142 5.59 11.95 -9.66
N PHE A 143 4.95 12.46 -10.72
CA PHE A 143 4.99 11.83 -12.04
C PHE A 143 6.43 11.62 -12.50
N THR A 144 7.23 12.67 -12.49
CA THR A 144 8.62 12.63 -12.98
C THR A 144 9.47 11.65 -12.19
N GLN A 145 9.23 11.49 -10.88
CA GLN A 145 9.88 10.47 -10.07
C GLN A 145 9.43 9.04 -10.44
N VAL A 146 8.14 8.78 -10.63
CA VAL A 146 7.63 7.44 -11.00
C VAL A 146 8.26 6.98 -12.32
N VAL A 147 8.34 7.87 -13.32
CA VAL A 147 8.88 7.55 -14.65
C VAL A 147 10.36 7.84 -14.82
N TRP A 148 11.08 8.18 -13.74
CA TRP A 148 12.51 8.48 -13.81
C TRP A 148 13.32 7.26 -14.27
N LYS A 149 13.92 7.32 -15.46
CA LYS A 149 14.70 6.20 -16.04
C LYS A 149 15.90 5.78 -15.19
N GLY A 150 16.50 6.73 -14.47
CA GLY A 150 17.62 6.49 -13.58
C GLY A 150 17.27 5.65 -12.36
N SER A 151 16.02 5.72 -11.87
CA SER A 151 15.58 4.95 -10.70
C SER A 151 15.50 3.47 -11.05
N LYS A 152 16.07 2.62 -10.20
CA LYS A 152 16.21 1.16 -10.41
C LYS A 152 15.42 0.33 -9.42
N GLN A 153 15.21 0.86 -8.22
CA GLN A 153 14.48 0.18 -7.17
C GLN A 153 13.43 1.10 -6.57
N VAL A 154 12.35 0.50 -6.05
CA VAL A 154 11.28 1.17 -5.32
C VAL A 154 10.93 0.37 -4.06
N ALA A 155 10.58 1.07 -2.98
CA ALA A 155 9.93 0.48 -1.83
C ALA A 155 8.78 1.38 -1.37
N CYS A 156 7.59 0.80 -1.23
CA CYS A 156 6.40 1.53 -0.77
C CYS A 156 5.86 0.94 0.53
N ALA A 157 5.39 1.81 1.41
CA ALA A 157 4.69 1.43 2.63
C ALA A 157 3.35 2.16 2.71
N LEU A 158 2.31 1.42 3.11
CA LEU A 158 0.97 1.94 3.38
C LEU A 158 0.72 1.85 4.88
N ALA A 159 0.34 2.96 5.51
CA ALA A 159 0.01 3.02 6.93
C ALA A 159 -1.42 3.50 7.14
N ASP A 160 -2.14 2.88 8.08
CA ASP A 160 -3.41 3.39 8.56
C ASP A 160 -3.17 4.48 9.61
N CYS A 161 -3.71 5.66 9.35
CA CYS A 161 -3.53 6.86 10.14
C CYS A 161 -4.84 7.24 10.84
N ARG A 162 -4.76 7.45 12.16
CA ARG A 162 -5.92 7.79 13.00
C ARG A 162 -6.50 9.15 12.60
N ALA A 163 -7.79 9.33 12.85
CA ALA A 163 -8.43 10.65 12.74
C ALA A 163 -7.68 11.69 13.58
N GLY A 164 -7.50 12.89 13.01
CA GLY A 164 -6.76 14.00 13.63
C GLY A 164 -5.25 13.96 13.43
N THR A 165 -4.70 13.02 12.66
CA THR A 165 -3.26 12.99 12.31
C THR A 165 -2.99 13.75 11.01
N ILE A 166 -3.34 13.17 9.87
CA ILE A 166 -3.23 13.83 8.54
C ILE A 166 -4.54 14.53 8.18
N PHE A 167 -5.67 13.85 8.41
CA PHE A 167 -7.02 14.37 8.14
C PHE A 167 -7.88 14.29 9.40
N SER A 168 -9.01 15.00 9.41
CA SER A 168 -9.98 14.92 10.51
C SER A 168 -10.69 13.55 10.59
N GLN A 169 -10.64 12.73 9.53
CA GLN A 169 -11.08 11.33 9.53
C GLN A 169 -9.87 10.38 9.52
N ALA A 170 -10.11 9.10 9.84
CA ALA A 170 -9.13 8.06 9.59
C ALA A 170 -8.77 8.02 8.09
N SER A 171 -7.49 7.79 7.81
CA SER A 171 -6.93 7.89 6.47
C SER A 171 -5.86 6.83 6.26
N LYS A 172 -5.45 6.65 5.01
CA LYS A 172 -4.25 5.88 4.67
C LYS A 172 -3.18 6.80 4.15
N TYR A 173 -1.93 6.47 4.47
CA TYR A 173 -0.75 7.20 4.04
C TYR A 173 0.20 6.26 3.31
N LEU A 174 0.39 6.53 2.01
CA LEU A 174 1.31 5.84 1.12
C LEU A 174 2.60 6.67 1.00
N VAL A 175 3.72 6.02 1.29
CA VAL A 175 5.07 6.55 1.09
C VAL A 175 5.79 5.61 0.14
N CYS A 176 6.32 6.11 -0.97
CA CYS A 176 7.17 5.34 -1.88
C CYS A 176 8.55 5.99 -1.98
N ARG A 177 9.62 5.20 -1.84
CA ARG A 177 11.00 5.65 -1.99
C ARG A 177 11.68 4.98 -3.17
N TYR A 178 12.54 5.74 -3.85
CA TYR A 178 13.17 5.33 -5.10
C TYR A 178 14.69 5.43 -4.99
N SER A 179 15.41 4.44 -5.52
CA SER A 179 16.87 4.45 -5.58
C SER A 179 17.40 4.06 -6.96
N PRO A 180 18.36 4.81 -7.55
CA PRO A 180 18.77 6.16 -7.16
C PRO A 180 17.61 7.16 -7.15
N ALA A 181 17.80 8.31 -6.50
CA ALA A 181 16.81 9.38 -6.46
C ALA A 181 16.55 9.95 -7.87
N GLY A 182 15.29 10.29 -8.14
CA GLY A 182 14.90 11.02 -9.34
C GLY A 182 14.95 12.53 -9.16
N ASN A 183 14.36 13.24 -10.11
CA ASN A 183 14.16 14.69 -10.08
C ASN A 183 15.45 15.50 -9.89
N VAL A 184 16.58 14.95 -10.37
CA VAL A 184 17.86 15.65 -10.34
C VAL A 184 17.83 16.81 -11.33
N ILE A 185 18.05 18.03 -10.82
CA ILE A 185 18.06 19.25 -11.63
C ILE A 185 19.06 19.11 -12.78
N GLY A 186 18.62 19.46 -14.00
CA GLY A 186 19.42 19.34 -15.22
C GLY A 186 19.37 17.96 -15.90
N GLN A 187 18.78 16.93 -15.28
CA GLN A 187 18.76 15.57 -15.84
C GLN A 187 17.39 15.11 -16.37
N PHE A 188 16.36 15.97 -16.32
CA PHE A 188 15.01 15.65 -16.77
C PHE A 188 14.90 15.19 -18.23
N PRO A 189 15.54 15.85 -19.23
CA PRO A 189 15.42 15.42 -20.63
C PRO A 189 15.87 13.98 -20.88
N ALA A 190 16.90 13.53 -20.15
CA ALA A 190 17.42 12.18 -20.27
C ALA A 190 16.55 11.14 -19.54
N ASN A 191 15.84 11.56 -18.48
CA ASN A 191 15.19 10.65 -17.54
C ASN A 191 13.67 10.57 -17.65
N VAL A 192 13.00 11.56 -18.24
CA VAL A 192 11.54 11.58 -18.39
C VAL A 192 11.20 11.42 -19.86
N GLY A 193 10.83 10.20 -20.27
CA GLY A 193 10.46 9.90 -21.65
C GLY A 193 9.04 10.37 -21.98
N ARG A 194 8.74 10.59 -23.26
CA ARG A 194 7.36 10.85 -23.72
C ARG A 194 6.53 9.57 -23.66
N HIS A 195 5.22 9.74 -23.52
CA HIS A 195 4.22 8.67 -23.58
C HIS A 195 4.31 7.91 -24.92
N VAL A 196 4.10 6.59 -24.92
CA VAL A 196 4.17 5.69 -26.09
C VAL A 196 2.87 4.96 -26.39
#